data_AF-A0A845W5E7-F1
#
_entry.id   AF-A0A845W5E7-F1
#
_cell.length_a   1.000
_cell.length_b   1.000
_cell.length_c   1.000
_cell.angle_alpha   90.00
_cell.angle_beta   90.00
_cell.angle_gamma   90.00
#
_symmetry.space_group_name_H-M   'P 1'
#
loop_
_entity.id
_entity.type
_entity.pdbx_description
1 polymer ?
#
loop_
_entity_poly.entity_id
_entity_poly.type
_entity_poly.pdbx_seq_one_letter_code
_entity_poly.pdbx_strand_id
1 'polypeptide(L)'
;MTNRIIRPIYDIQGEGHISPFVGQSVTTTGIVTGVASNGFYLQDPYGDNNDATSDGIFVFTNSTPTVRIRDEVQVSGDVQEFRRSNRSDDLTLTEITNLTNIRVLSSNNPLPTAVVIGEDRTVPTEIIDDDGLTDFNEATDSIDFYESLEGMRVQINNAVAVAPTNRFGEIWTVPGDVNATGVNNRGGITISDGDFNPERIQIDDTLLNGTSPIVNVGDELGTVTGVLSYSFGNFELQSTEPIRATSGNLTPEITNLVSSANQVTIASFNVENLDPNSQDGDDDIGDGKFNAIAFQVINNLQSPDIIALQEVQDNNGTIDNGNVDARETYETLINAIVATGGPQYSFF
;
A
#
# COMPACT_ATOMS: atom_id res chain seq x y z
N MET A 1 3.60 32.80 33.66
CA MET A 1 3.24 32.25 32.34
C MET A 1 4.46 32.38 31.47
N THR A 2 5.28 31.33 31.38
CA THR A 2 6.36 31.26 30.40
C THR A 2 5.70 31.21 29.03
N ASN A 3 6.02 32.18 28.17
CA ASN A 3 5.61 32.19 26.76
C ASN A 3 6.25 30.96 26.12
N ARG A 4 5.53 29.84 26.04
CA ARG A 4 6.00 28.67 25.27
C ARG A 4 6.01 29.10 23.81
N ILE A 5 7.16 28.98 23.15
CA ILE A 5 7.31 29.32 21.75
C ILE A 5 6.52 28.29 20.95
N ILE A 6 5.62 28.75 20.09
CA ILE A 6 4.92 27.89 19.13
C ILE A 6 5.91 27.56 18.02
N ARG A 7 6.08 26.27 17.75
CA ARG A 7 6.89 25.72 16.66
C ARG A 7 5.96 25.33 15.51
N PRO A 8 6.17 25.83 14.29
CA PRO A 8 5.49 25.33 13.11
C PRO A 8 5.75 23.84 12.90
N ILE A 9 4.88 23.17 12.13
CA ILE A 9 4.96 21.72 11.92
C ILE A 9 6.15 21.36 11.03
N TYR A 10 6.41 22.12 9.96
CA TYR A 10 7.58 21.94 9.09
C TYR A 10 8.93 22.04 9.83
N ASP A 11 9.03 22.91 10.85
CA ASP A 11 10.22 22.95 11.71
C ASP A 11 10.37 21.66 12.55
N ILE A 12 9.24 21.10 13.01
CA ILE A 12 9.22 19.87 13.82
C ILE A 12 9.60 18.67 12.95
N GLN A 13 9.06 18.57 11.73
CA GLN A 13 9.41 17.52 10.78
C GLN A 13 10.87 17.65 10.34
N GLY A 14 11.26 18.80 9.79
CA GLY A 14 12.60 19.03 9.27
C GLY A 14 12.84 18.37 7.90
N GLU A 15 14.05 18.58 7.36
CA GLU A 15 14.51 18.09 6.05
C GLU A 15 15.25 16.76 6.23
N GLY A 16 14.54 15.71 6.65
CA GLY A 16 15.13 14.40 6.87
C GLY A 16 14.18 13.39 7.50
N HIS A 17 14.55 12.11 7.44
CA HIS A 17 13.81 10.97 8.01
C HIS A 17 13.67 10.95 9.54
N ILE A 18 14.31 11.89 10.26
CA ILE A 18 14.30 11.95 11.72
C ILE A 18 14.16 13.40 12.12
N SER A 19 13.15 13.69 12.94
CA SER A 19 12.88 15.03 13.40
C SER A 19 14.06 15.65 14.17
N PRO A 20 14.43 16.92 13.92
CA PRO A 20 15.43 17.62 14.73
C PRO A 20 14.93 17.92 16.17
N PHE A 21 13.66 17.65 16.45
CA PHE A 21 13.02 17.86 17.75
C PHE A 21 12.78 16.58 18.55
N VAL A 22 13.21 15.41 18.09
CA VAL A 22 13.05 14.14 18.83
C VAL A 22 13.51 14.27 20.29
N GLY A 23 12.65 13.83 21.21
CA GLY A 23 12.87 13.88 22.65
C GLY A 23 12.67 15.27 23.28
N GLN A 24 12.29 16.28 22.50
CA GLN A 24 11.98 17.62 22.98
C GLN A 24 10.47 17.84 23.14
N SER A 25 10.11 18.68 24.12
CA SER A 25 8.72 19.09 24.32
C SER A 25 8.42 20.34 23.49
N VAL A 26 7.39 20.28 22.63
CA VAL A 26 7.01 21.34 21.70
C VAL A 26 5.57 21.80 21.94
N THR A 27 5.24 22.98 21.42
CA THR A 27 3.86 23.46 21.26
C THR A 27 3.68 23.82 19.80
N THR A 28 2.65 23.28 19.13
CA THR A 28 2.34 23.58 17.73
C THR A 28 0.85 23.86 17.52
N THR A 29 0.49 24.35 16.35
CA THR A 29 -0.89 24.64 15.93
C THR A 29 -1.10 24.16 14.51
N GLY A 30 -2.29 23.66 14.19
CA GLY A 30 -2.68 23.31 12.83
C GLY A 30 -4.16 22.97 12.71
N ILE A 31 -4.57 22.55 11.52
CA ILE A 31 -5.92 22.07 11.22
C ILE A 31 -5.95 20.54 11.26
N VAL A 32 -6.95 19.98 11.94
CA VAL A 32 -7.17 18.53 11.96
C VAL A 32 -7.65 18.07 10.59
N THR A 33 -6.87 17.23 9.91
CA THR A 33 -7.15 16.72 8.56
C THR A 33 -7.70 15.29 8.55
N GLY A 34 -7.43 14.51 9.60
CA GLY A 34 -7.95 13.16 9.78
C GLY A 34 -8.01 12.78 11.26
N VAL A 35 -8.93 11.90 11.65
CA VAL A 35 -9.05 11.39 13.02
C VAL A 35 -8.99 9.87 13.00
N ALA A 36 -7.97 9.31 13.65
CA ALA A 36 -7.74 7.89 13.77
C ALA A 36 -8.27 7.36 15.12
N SER A 37 -8.27 6.03 15.28
CA SER A 37 -8.73 5.37 16.50
C SER A 37 -7.84 5.67 17.72
N ASN A 38 -6.59 6.09 17.51
CA ASN A 38 -5.56 6.32 18.53
C ASN A 38 -4.95 7.73 18.49
N GLY A 39 -5.41 8.62 17.62
CA GLY A 39 -4.80 9.92 17.39
C GLY A 39 -5.50 10.73 16.30
N PHE A 40 -4.85 11.77 15.81
CA PHE A 40 -5.35 12.59 14.71
C PHE A 40 -4.19 13.21 13.92
N TYR A 41 -4.42 13.48 12.64
CA TYR A 41 -3.50 14.18 11.78
C TYR A 41 -3.74 15.69 11.89
N LEU A 42 -2.66 16.44 12.06
CA LEU A 42 -2.65 17.90 12.20
C LEU A 42 -1.74 18.46 11.12
N GLN A 43 -2.21 19.44 10.35
CA GLN A 43 -1.42 20.06 9.29
C GLN A 43 -1.42 21.58 9.39
N ASP A 44 -0.28 22.21 9.14
CA ASP A 44 -0.18 23.66 9.05
C ASP A 44 -1.01 24.16 7.85
N PRO A 45 -1.95 25.11 8.03
CA PRO A 45 -2.81 25.55 6.94
C PRO A 45 -2.13 26.39 5.86
N TYR A 46 -0.92 26.88 6.12
CA TYR A 46 -0.18 27.75 5.20
C TYR A 46 1.11 27.10 4.70
N GLY A 47 1.71 26.23 5.52
CA GLY A 47 3.00 25.62 5.26
C GLY A 47 4.14 26.62 5.11
N ASP A 48 5.28 26.16 4.61
CA ASP A 48 6.46 26.99 4.34
C ASP A 48 6.85 27.08 2.85
N ASN A 49 6.21 26.28 1.98
CA ASN A 49 6.55 26.11 0.55
C ASN A 49 7.93 25.49 0.32
N ASN A 50 8.38 24.63 1.22
CA ASN A 50 9.56 23.80 1.05
C ASN A 50 9.16 22.34 0.80
N ASP A 51 9.43 21.86 -0.41
CA ASP A 51 9.09 20.49 -0.80
C ASP A 51 9.87 19.43 0.01
N ALA A 52 10.97 19.80 0.66
CA ALA A 52 11.78 18.91 1.49
C ALA A 52 11.29 18.80 2.95
N THR A 53 10.20 19.47 3.33
CA THR A 53 9.64 19.38 4.70
C THR A 53 8.15 19.11 4.67
N SER A 54 7.68 18.27 5.59
CA SER A 54 6.25 18.05 5.75
C SER A 54 5.59 19.13 6.62
N ASP A 55 4.44 19.62 6.18
CA ASP A 55 3.55 20.48 6.96
C ASP A 55 2.58 19.72 7.87
N GLY A 56 2.58 18.38 7.77
CA GLY A 56 1.71 17.47 8.49
C GLY A 56 2.43 16.78 9.65
N ILE A 57 1.68 16.39 10.69
CA ILE A 57 2.20 15.59 11.80
C ILE A 57 1.08 14.76 12.43
N PHE A 58 1.41 13.57 12.90
CA PHE A 58 0.48 12.77 13.69
C PHE A 58 0.54 13.14 15.17
N VAL A 59 -0.63 13.27 15.81
CA VAL A 59 -0.76 13.52 17.24
C VAL A 59 -1.35 12.30 17.91
N PHE A 60 -0.52 11.56 18.64
CA PHE A 60 -0.90 10.32 19.31
C PHE A 60 -1.59 10.57 20.65
N THR A 61 -2.80 10.03 20.82
CA THR A 61 -3.65 10.22 22.01
C THR A 61 -3.97 8.91 22.75
N ASN A 62 -3.36 7.77 22.38
CA ASN A 62 -3.62 6.40 22.90
C ASN A 62 -5.06 5.87 22.71
N SER A 63 -5.99 6.73 22.31
CA SER A 63 -7.43 6.45 22.16
C SER A 63 -8.05 7.48 21.25
N THR A 64 -9.29 7.27 20.83
CA THR A 64 -9.95 8.16 19.87
C THR A 64 -10.14 9.55 20.49
N PRO A 65 -9.59 10.61 19.88
CA PRO A 65 -9.64 11.94 20.45
C PRO A 65 -11.03 12.58 20.27
N THR A 66 -11.29 13.67 21.01
CA THR A 66 -12.56 14.41 20.90
C THR A 66 -12.54 15.54 19.87
N VAL A 67 -11.38 15.84 19.28
CA VAL A 67 -11.24 16.83 18.19
C VAL A 67 -11.93 16.32 16.94
N ARG A 68 -12.30 17.24 16.04
CA ARG A 68 -12.98 16.93 14.79
C ARG A 68 -12.15 17.42 13.62
N ILE A 69 -12.27 16.74 12.48
CA ILE A 69 -11.76 17.24 11.20
C ILE A 69 -12.26 18.68 11.01
N ARG A 70 -11.37 19.59 10.58
CA ARG A 70 -11.57 21.06 10.47
C ARG A 70 -11.51 21.87 11.77
N ASP A 71 -11.21 21.25 12.92
CA ASP A 71 -10.81 22.01 14.10
C ASP A 71 -9.40 22.55 13.93
N GLU A 72 -9.18 23.80 14.33
CA GLU A 72 -7.84 24.34 14.54
C GLU A 72 -7.45 24.05 16.00
N VAL A 73 -6.32 23.38 16.20
CA VAL A 73 -5.93 22.86 17.51
C VAL A 73 -4.52 23.32 17.84
N GLN A 74 -4.34 23.81 19.08
CA GLN A 74 -3.03 23.92 19.70
C GLN A 74 -2.73 22.66 20.50
N VAL A 75 -1.60 22.02 20.24
CA VAL A 75 -1.12 20.82 20.93
C VAL A 75 0.18 21.13 21.64
N SER A 76 0.40 20.54 22.81
CA SER A 76 1.71 20.51 23.46
C SER A 76 2.03 19.11 23.95
N GLY A 77 3.20 18.60 23.61
CA GLY A 77 3.63 17.23 23.90
C GLY A 77 5.10 17.06 23.55
N ASP A 78 5.56 15.81 23.56
CA ASP A 78 6.94 15.45 23.22
C ASP A 78 6.99 14.90 21.80
N VAL A 79 8.02 15.26 21.03
CA VAL A 79 8.25 14.73 19.70
C VAL A 79 8.96 13.38 19.80
N GLN A 80 8.49 12.39 19.05
CA GLN A 80 9.03 11.04 19.01
C GLN A 80 9.00 10.49 17.59
N GLU A 81 9.97 9.65 17.27
CA GLU A 81 9.93 8.71 16.14
C GLU A 81 9.19 7.43 16.53
N PHE A 82 8.08 7.15 15.85
CA PHE A 82 7.31 5.92 16.04
C PHE A 82 7.68 4.87 15.01
N ARG A 83 8.01 3.67 15.49
CA ARG A 83 8.19 2.47 14.65
C ARG A 83 7.54 1.27 15.32
N ARG A 84 6.93 0.40 14.53
CA ARG A 84 6.38 -0.86 15.05
C ARG A 84 7.52 -1.73 15.60
N SER A 85 7.35 -2.25 16.81
CA SER A 85 8.44 -2.93 17.54
C SER A 85 8.94 -4.23 16.89
N ASN A 86 8.13 -4.87 16.05
CA ASN A 86 8.48 -6.08 15.31
C ASN A 86 8.99 -5.81 13.88
N ARG A 87 9.27 -4.54 13.55
CA ARG A 87 9.62 -4.07 12.20
C ARG A 87 10.80 -3.10 12.30
N SER A 88 12.00 -3.63 12.53
CA SER A 88 13.21 -2.82 12.72
C SER A 88 13.64 -2.04 11.48
N ASP A 89 13.28 -2.55 10.30
CA ASP A 89 13.76 -2.09 9.00
C ASP A 89 12.82 -1.08 8.34
N ASP A 90 11.63 -0.87 8.93
CA ASP A 90 10.66 0.15 8.52
C ASP A 90 11.20 1.56 8.82
N LEU A 91 10.77 2.56 8.05
CA LEU A 91 10.92 3.96 8.45
C LEU A 91 10.19 4.26 9.76
N THR A 92 10.51 5.39 10.38
CA THR A 92 9.74 5.93 11.50
C THR A 92 8.68 6.90 11.01
N LEU A 93 7.68 7.16 11.85
CA LEU A 93 6.78 8.29 11.69
C LEU A 93 7.08 9.33 12.76
N THR A 94 7.19 10.61 12.38
CA THR A 94 7.29 11.70 13.36
C THR A 94 5.93 11.95 14.02
N GLU A 95 5.85 11.81 15.34
CA GLU A 95 4.61 12.05 16.09
C GLU A 95 4.79 12.91 17.34
N ILE A 96 3.71 13.57 17.75
CA ILE A 96 3.60 14.23 19.06
C ILE A 96 2.88 13.29 20.03
N THR A 97 3.57 12.93 21.12
CA THR A 97 3.09 12.06 22.18
C THR A 97 3.12 12.76 23.55
N ASN A 98 2.86 12.04 24.65
CA ASN A 98 2.92 12.54 26.03
C ASN A 98 2.23 13.89 26.23
N LEU A 99 1.02 14.03 25.67
CA LEU A 99 0.35 15.31 25.53
C LEU A 99 0.09 15.96 26.89
N THR A 100 0.54 17.20 27.04
CA THR A 100 0.32 18.03 28.24
C THR A 100 -0.85 19.00 28.07
N ASN A 101 -1.22 19.31 26.83
CA ASN A 101 -2.36 20.17 26.51
C ASN A 101 -2.86 19.93 25.09
N ILE A 102 -4.18 19.90 24.90
CA ILE A 102 -4.86 19.94 23.61
C ILE A 102 -5.97 20.99 23.74
N ARG A 103 -5.96 22.01 22.89
CA ARG A 103 -6.94 23.08 22.91
C ARG A 103 -7.45 23.38 21.51
N VAL A 104 -8.75 23.18 21.30
CA VAL A 104 -9.45 23.67 20.11
C VAL A 104 -9.50 25.21 20.18
N LEU A 105 -8.94 25.86 19.16
CA LEU A 105 -8.91 27.31 19.01
C LEU A 105 -10.13 27.80 18.22
N SER A 106 -10.48 27.07 17.16
CA SER A 106 -11.60 27.35 16.28
C SER A 106 -12.10 26.06 15.61
N SER A 107 -13.30 26.08 15.01
CA SER A 107 -13.91 24.91 14.37
C SER A 107 -14.50 25.27 13.00
N ASN A 108 -14.66 24.26 12.16
CA ASN A 108 -15.20 24.36 10.78
C ASN A 108 -14.33 25.19 9.82
N ASN A 109 -13.02 25.26 10.06
CA ASN A 109 -12.07 25.91 9.18
C ASN A 109 -12.02 25.22 7.79
N PRO A 110 -11.59 25.91 6.73
CA PRO A 110 -11.21 25.20 5.50
C PRO A 110 -10.10 24.19 5.81
N LEU A 111 -10.09 23.06 5.09
CA LEU A 111 -8.95 22.15 5.11
C LEU A 111 -7.77 22.79 4.35
N PRO A 112 -6.52 22.49 4.72
CA PRO A 112 -5.37 22.78 3.86
C PRO A 112 -5.59 22.18 2.47
N THR A 113 -5.09 22.87 1.44
CA THR A 113 -5.10 22.36 0.07
C THR A 113 -4.30 21.05 0.03
N ALA A 114 -4.82 20.03 -0.64
CA ALA A 114 -4.08 18.79 -0.82
C ALA A 114 -2.99 18.98 -1.86
N VAL A 115 -1.80 18.42 -1.61
CA VAL A 115 -0.75 18.33 -2.64
C VAL A 115 -1.16 17.29 -3.66
N VAL A 116 -1.24 17.65 -4.93
CA VAL A 116 -1.60 16.74 -6.02
C VAL A 116 -0.34 16.06 -6.58
N ILE A 117 -0.16 14.76 -6.32
CA ILE A 117 0.95 13.99 -6.89
C ILE A 117 0.74 13.83 -8.41
N GLY A 118 1.74 14.20 -9.18
CA GLY A 118 1.71 14.24 -10.65
C GLY A 118 1.44 15.64 -11.23
N GLU A 119 0.85 16.56 -10.44
CA GLU A 119 0.60 17.94 -10.87
C GLU A 119 1.42 18.97 -10.08
N ASP A 120 1.25 19.01 -8.76
CA ASP A 120 1.96 19.94 -7.88
C ASP A 120 3.38 19.45 -7.58
N ARG A 121 3.53 18.14 -7.37
CA ARG A 121 4.81 17.48 -7.10
C ARG A 121 4.94 16.21 -7.92
N THR A 122 6.10 16.01 -8.54
CA THR A 122 6.38 14.83 -9.39
C THR A 122 7.22 13.83 -8.61
N VAL A 123 6.68 12.63 -8.38
CA VAL A 123 7.40 11.53 -7.73
C VAL A 123 8.46 10.96 -8.67
N PRO A 124 9.69 10.66 -8.20
CA PRO A 124 10.65 9.85 -8.93
C PRO A 124 10.10 8.44 -9.24
N THR A 125 10.25 7.97 -10.47
CA THR A 125 9.63 6.72 -10.95
C THR A 125 10.59 5.54 -11.07
N GLU A 126 11.87 5.70 -10.76
CA GLU A 126 12.87 4.63 -10.93
C GLU A 126 13.68 4.39 -9.64
N ILE A 127 14.12 5.47 -9.00
CA ILE A 127 15.01 5.42 -7.84
C ILE A 127 14.18 5.43 -6.55
N ILE A 128 14.28 4.35 -5.78
CA ILE A 128 13.75 4.31 -4.41
C ILE A 128 14.64 5.14 -3.49
N ASP A 129 15.92 4.80 -3.48
CA ASP A 129 17.01 5.35 -2.66
C ASP A 129 18.32 5.01 -3.39
N ASP A 130 19.22 5.98 -3.58
CA ASP A 130 20.52 5.75 -4.24
C ASP A 130 21.74 5.84 -3.31
N ASP A 131 21.54 6.19 -2.04
CA ASP A 131 22.62 6.50 -1.12
C ASP A 131 22.52 5.82 0.26
N GLY A 132 21.44 5.09 0.53
CA GLY A 132 21.22 4.42 1.81
C GLY A 132 20.63 5.33 2.88
N LEU A 133 19.77 6.27 2.48
CA LEU A 133 19.10 7.27 3.34
C LEU A 133 20.06 8.24 4.04
N THR A 134 21.19 8.57 3.41
CA THR A 134 22.23 9.43 4.02
C THR A 134 22.10 10.91 3.66
N ASP A 135 21.53 11.21 2.50
CA ASP A 135 21.12 12.52 2.02
C ASP A 135 19.60 12.51 1.87
N PHE A 136 18.97 13.66 2.13
CA PHE A 136 17.52 13.78 1.98
C PHE A 136 17.24 14.61 0.73
N ASN A 137 16.77 13.95 -0.32
CA ASN A 137 16.61 14.50 -1.65
C ASN A 137 15.34 13.96 -2.33
N GLU A 138 14.24 14.65 -2.04
CA GLU A 138 12.89 14.34 -2.51
C GLU A 138 12.72 14.44 -4.04
N ALA A 139 13.68 15.06 -4.72
CA ALA A 139 13.66 15.25 -6.16
C ALA A 139 14.22 14.04 -6.94
N THR A 140 15.04 13.20 -6.31
CA THR A 140 15.62 12.02 -6.94
C THR A 140 15.14 10.72 -6.30
N ASP A 141 14.86 10.74 -5.01
CA ASP A 141 14.63 9.53 -4.23
C ASP A 141 13.15 9.50 -3.83
N SER A 142 12.43 8.51 -4.33
CA SER A 142 10.98 8.43 -4.07
C SER A 142 10.66 8.22 -2.59
N ILE A 143 11.58 7.62 -1.82
CA ILE A 143 11.40 7.42 -0.39
C ILE A 143 11.38 8.79 0.33
N ASP A 144 12.27 9.70 -0.04
CA ASP A 144 12.33 11.08 0.47
C ASP A 144 11.15 11.91 -0.03
N PHE A 145 10.71 11.67 -1.28
CA PHE A 145 9.51 12.29 -1.82
C PHE A 145 8.30 12.04 -0.94
N TYR A 146 8.03 10.78 -0.60
CA TYR A 146 6.90 10.44 0.24
C TYR A 146 7.13 10.83 1.71
N GLU A 147 8.36 10.73 2.23
CA GLU A 147 8.69 11.20 3.58
C GLU A 147 8.41 12.69 3.76
N SER A 148 8.75 13.51 2.75
CA SER A 148 8.48 14.96 2.77
C SER A 148 6.99 15.32 2.73
N LEU A 149 6.10 14.34 2.53
CA LEU A 149 4.65 14.48 2.55
C LEU A 149 4.01 13.82 3.78
N GLU A 150 4.80 13.28 4.72
CA GLU A 150 4.33 12.53 5.89
C GLU A 150 3.25 13.30 6.67
N GLY A 151 2.06 12.73 6.83
CA GLY A 151 0.97 13.34 7.58
C GLY A 151 0.28 14.52 6.88
N MET A 152 0.71 14.89 5.66
CA MET A 152 0.05 15.91 4.84
C MET A 152 -1.15 15.36 4.10
N ARG A 153 -2.11 16.24 3.82
CA ARG A 153 -3.22 15.96 2.91
C ARG A 153 -2.70 15.88 1.48
N VAL A 154 -2.90 14.74 0.84
CA VAL A 154 -2.41 14.41 -0.52
C VAL A 154 -3.58 13.98 -1.38
N GLN A 155 -3.53 14.33 -2.67
CA GLN A 155 -4.48 13.92 -3.68
C GLN A 155 -3.75 13.20 -4.81
N ILE A 156 -4.36 12.12 -5.30
CA ILE A 156 -3.99 11.47 -6.56
C ILE A 156 -5.19 11.51 -7.49
N ASN A 157 -4.93 11.77 -8.77
CA ASN A 157 -5.95 11.86 -9.80
C ASN A 157 -5.90 10.64 -10.71
N ASN A 158 -7.05 10.33 -11.32
CA ASN A 158 -7.19 9.29 -12.34
C ASN A 158 -6.51 7.96 -11.93
N ALA A 159 -6.58 7.63 -10.64
CA ALA A 159 -5.82 6.52 -10.08
C ALA A 159 -6.32 5.18 -10.65
N VAL A 160 -5.39 4.29 -11.00
CA VAL A 160 -5.68 2.97 -11.55
C VAL A 160 -5.16 1.91 -10.58
N ALA A 161 -5.99 0.92 -10.27
CA ALA A 161 -5.60 -0.21 -9.46
C ALA A 161 -4.62 -1.11 -10.23
N VAL A 162 -3.46 -1.40 -9.63
CA VAL A 162 -2.42 -2.28 -10.23
C VAL A 162 -2.36 -3.65 -9.55
N ALA A 163 -3.16 -3.86 -8.51
CA ALA A 163 -3.41 -5.14 -7.86
C ALA A 163 -4.89 -5.22 -7.41
N PRO A 164 -5.44 -6.44 -7.18
CA PRO A 164 -6.73 -6.58 -6.51
C PRO A 164 -6.71 -6.01 -5.09
N THR A 165 -7.87 -5.61 -4.57
CA THR A 165 -8.01 -5.25 -3.15
C THR A 165 -7.58 -6.43 -2.29
N ASN A 166 -6.65 -6.21 -1.37
CA ASN A 166 -6.15 -7.28 -0.50
C ASN A 166 -7.11 -7.54 0.68
N ARG A 167 -6.78 -8.54 1.50
CA ARG A 167 -7.59 -8.93 2.67
C ARG A 167 -7.74 -7.86 3.76
N PHE A 168 -6.91 -6.82 3.73
CA PHE A 168 -6.95 -5.69 4.66
C PHE A 168 -7.77 -4.51 4.13
N GLY A 169 -8.27 -4.58 2.89
CA GLY A 169 -8.97 -3.47 2.25
C GLY A 169 -8.05 -2.49 1.53
N GLU A 170 -6.75 -2.79 1.45
CA GLU A 170 -5.76 -1.92 0.83
C GLU A 170 -5.73 -2.13 -0.70
N ILE A 171 -5.48 -1.05 -1.44
CA ILE A 171 -5.46 -1.05 -2.91
C ILE A 171 -4.13 -0.45 -3.39
N TRP A 172 -3.34 -1.23 -4.12
CA TRP A 172 -2.15 -0.72 -4.81
C TRP A 172 -2.56 0.03 -6.07
N THR A 173 -2.06 1.25 -6.22
CA THR A 173 -2.43 2.12 -7.35
C THR A 173 -1.26 2.85 -7.94
N VAL A 174 -1.46 3.30 -9.18
CA VAL A 174 -0.63 4.30 -9.84
C VAL A 174 -1.52 5.53 -10.11
N PRO A 175 -1.09 6.75 -9.71
CA PRO A 175 -1.78 7.97 -10.10
C PRO A 175 -1.73 8.16 -11.62
N GLY A 176 -2.86 8.49 -12.26
CA GLY A 176 -2.92 8.60 -13.72
C GLY A 176 -2.19 9.80 -14.30
N ASP A 177 -1.90 10.82 -13.47
CA ASP A 177 -1.13 12.00 -13.86
C ASP A 177 0.38 11.83 -13.63
N VAL A 178 0.79 10.68 -13.08
CA VAL A 178 2.20 10.29 -13.01
C VAL A 178 2.57 9.54 -14.29
N ASN A 179 3.69 9.90 -14.90
CA ASN A 179 4.25 9.18 -16.06
C ASN A 179 4.94 7.89 -15.60
N ALA A 180 4.15 6.97 -15.04
CA ALA A 180 4.64 5.72 -14.48
C ALA A 180 5.39 4.87 -15.52
N THR A 181 6.49 4.28 -15.07
CA THR A 181 7.25 3.29 -15.84
C THR A 181 6.63 1.92 -15.63
N GLY A 182 7.04 0.92 -16.41
CA GLY A 182 6.57 -0.46 -16.22
C GLY A 182 5.08 -0.76 -16.49
N VAL A 183 4.23 0.22 -16.79
CA VAL A 183 2.79 0.00 -17.05
C VAL A 183 2.60 -0.93 -18.24
N ASN A 184 1.93 -2.06 -18.02
CA ASN A 184 1.74 -3.11 -19.01
C ASN A 184 0.34 -3.11 -19.64
N ASN A 185 0.18 -3.83 -20.74
CA ASN A 185 -1.08 -3.86 -21.51
C ASN A 185 -2.28 -4.48 -20.76
N ARG A 186 -2.07 -5.04 -19.56
CA ARG A 186 -3.13 -5.60 -18.70
C ARG A 186 -3.54 -4.62 -17.59
N GLY A 187 -2.98 -3.42 -17.55
CA GLY A 187 -3.25 -2.39 -16.54
C GLY A 187 -2.46 -2.55 -15.24
N GLY A 188 -1.58 -3.56 -15.15
CA GLY A 188 -0.64 -3.71 -14.05
C GLY A 188 0.65 -2.95 -14.33
N ILE A 189 1.57 -3.03 -13.39
CA ILE A 189 2.90 -2.41 -13.49
C ILE A 189 3.98 -3.45 -13.22
N THR A 190 4.95 -3.55 -14.14
CA THR A 190 5.93 -4.62 -14.19
C THR A 190 7.29 -4.10 -13.73
N ILE A 191 7.88 -4.75 -12.73
CA ILE A 191 9.25 -4.46 -12.28
C ILE A 191 10.26 -4.69 -13.41
N SER A 192 11.33 -3.90 -13.42
CA SER A 192 12.45 -4.07 -14.33
C SER A 192 13.80 -3.85 -13.62
N ASP A 193 14.91 -4.10 -14.31
CA ASP A 193 16.24 -3.97 -13.70
C ASP A 193 16.51 -2.51 -13.32
N GLY A 194 16.68 -2.24 -12.03
CA GLY A 194 16.85 -0.88 -11.49
C GLY A 194 15.57 -0.08 -11.31
N ASP A 195 14.39 -0.64 -11.61
CA ASP A 195 13.10 0.03 -11.45
C ASP A 195 12.08 -0.92 -10.79
N PHE A 196 11.78 -0.64 -9.52
CA PHE A 196 10.82 -1.39 -8.71
C PHE A 196 9.45 -0.69 -8.60
N ASN A 197 9.21 0.27 -9.48
CA ASN A 197 8.01 1.10 -9.58
C ASN A 197 7.69 1.85 -8.27
N PRO A 198 8.59 2.74 -7.80
CA PRO A 198 8.38 3.54 -6.59
C PRO A 198 7.17 4.47 -6.64
N GLU A 199 6.69 4.83 -7.82
CA GLU A 199 5.56 5.72 -8.02
C GLU A 199 4.20 5.10 -7.67
N ARG A 200 4.20 3.80 -7.34
CA ARG A 200 3.02 3.15 -6.78
C ARG A 200 2.79 3.65 -5.36
N ILE A 201 1.53 3.91 -5.06
CA ILE A 201 1.08 4.22 -3.71
C ILE A 201 -0.03 3.27 -3.29
N GLN A 202 0.04 2.79 -2.05
CA GLN A 202 -1.01 1.99 -1.45
C GLN A 202 -2.08 2.92 -0.91
N ILE A 203 -3.35 2.65 -1.21
CA ILE A 203 -4.48 3.32 -0.57
C ILE A 203 -4.98 2.43 0.55
N ASP A 204 -5.19 3.03 1.72
CA ASP A 204 -5.82 2.38 2.87
C ASP A 204 -7.05 3.20 3.33
N ASP A 205 -8.01 2.52 3.93
CA ASP A 205 -9.28 3.04 4.39
C ASP A 205 -9.43 3.04 5.92
N THR A 206 -8.34 2.87 6.66
CA THR A 206 -8.34 2.85 8.13
C THR A 206 -9.07 4.06 8.73
N LEU A 207 -8.96 5.25 8.11
CA LEU A 207 -9.70 6.46 8.53
C LEU A 207 -11.21 6.44 8.23
N LEU A 208 -11.67 5.51 7.39
CA LEU A 208 -13.06 5.34 6.96
C LEU A 208 -13.70 4.05 7.48
N ASN A 209 -13.00 3.27 8.31
CA ASN A 209 -13.46 2.02 8.89
C ASN A 209 -13.72 0.89 7.87
N GLY A 210 -12.82 0.64 6.92
CA GLY A 210 -12.93 -0.55 6.06
C GLY A 210 -13.95 -0.41 4.92
N THR A 211 -13.97 0.72 4.21
CA THR A 211 -14.95 1.02 3.14
C THR A 211 -14.40 0.98 1.72
N SER A 212 -13.17 0.53 1.53
CA SER A 212 -12.53 0.37 0.22
C SER A 212 -13.39 -0.51 -0.69
N PRO A 213 -13.54 -0.13 -1.97
CA PRO A 213 -14.18 -1.01 -2.95
C PRO A 213 -13.33 -2.26 -3.19
N ILE A 214 -13.98 -3.36 -3.59
CA ILE A 214 -13.29 -4.51 -4.16
C ILE A 214 -13.00 -4.21 -5.62
N VAL A 215 -11.72 -4.22 -5.98
CA VAL A 215 -11.23 -3.91 -7.33
C VAL A 215 -10.33 -5.02 -7.87
N ASN A 216 -10.16 -5.02 -9.19
CA ASN A 216 -9.17 -5.82 -9.91
C ASN A 216 -8.17 -4.89 -10.61
N VAL A 217 -7.08 -5.49 -11.10
CA VAL A 217 -6.09 -4.79 -11.94
C VAL A 217 -6.78 -4.09 -13.11
N GLY A 218 -6.45 -2.82 -13.31
CA GLY A 218 -6.99 -1.96 -14.37
C GLY A 218 -8.31 -1.25 -14.02
N ASP A 219 -8.89 -1.48 -12.85
CA ASP A 219 -10.07 -0.71 -12.41
C ASP A 219 -9.66 0.75 -12.09
N GLU A 220 -10.51 1.70 -12.48
CA GLU A 220 -10.29 3.14 -12.28
C GLU A 220 -10.92 3.61 -10.97
N LEU A 221 -10.19 4.37 -10.16
CA LEU A 221 -10.65 4.92 -8.88
C LEU A 221 -10.99 6.43 -8.96
N GLY A 222 -10.64 7.09 -10.07
CA GLY A 222 -10.79 8.53 -10.23
C GLY A 222 -9.87 9.31 -9.28
N THR A 223 -10.40 10.36 -8.66
CA THR A 223 -9.65 11.17 -7.68
C THR A 223 -9.79 10.57 -6.28
N VAL A 224 -8.65 10.37 -5.61
CA VAL A 224 -8.58 9.91 -4.22
C VAL A 224 -7.82 10.97 -3.41
N THR A 225 -8.36 11.32 -2.24
CA THR A 225 -7.73 12.28 -1.34
C THR A 225 -7.63 11.68 0.06
N GLY A 226 -6.43 11.77 0.62
CA GLY A 226 -6.12 11.18 1.92
C GLY A 226 -5.07 11.96 2.68
N VAL A 227 -4.64 11.40 3.79
CA VAL A 227 -3.45 11.83 4.50
C VAL A 227 -2.35 10.80 4.25
N LEU A 228 -1.14 11.23 3.90
CA LEU A 228 -0.04 10.29 3.70
C LEU A 228 0.45 9.77 5.05
N SER A 229 0.70 8.47 5.12
CA SER A 229 1.22 7.78 6.29
C SER A 229 2.21 6.71 5.84
N TYR A 230 2.83 6.01 6.80
CA TYR A 230 3.77 4.93 6.54
C TYR A 230 3.49 3.73 7.44
N SER A 231 3.38 2.56 6.85
CA SER A 231 2.99 1.36 7.56
C SER A 231 3.39 0.08 6.81
N PHE A 232 3.82 -0.94 7.54
CA PHE A 232 4.27 -2.23 7.01
C PHE A 232 5.27 -2.13 5.84
N GLY A 233 6.21 -1.19 5.93
CA GLY A 233 7.23 -0.98 4.90
C GLY A 233 6.79 -0.12 3.71
N ASN A 234 5.57 0.43 3.69
CA ASN A 234 5.02 1.15 2.55
C ASN A 234 4.43 2.51 2.95
N PHE A 235 4.51 3.48 2.04
CA PHE A 235 3.71 4.68 2.15
C PHE A 235 2.26 4.40 1.74
N GLU A 236 1.35 4.87 2.57
CA GLU A 236 -0.08 4.65 2.45
C GLU A 236 -0.82 5.99 2.38
N LEU A 237 -1.66 6.16 1.35
CA LEU A 237 -2.64 7.23 1.32
C LEU A 237 -3.86 6.81 2.12
N GLN A 238 -3.95 7.30 3.36
CA GLN A 238 -5.07 7.06 4.25
C GLN A 238 -6.28 7.88 3.80
N SER A 239 -7.20 7.24 3.08
CA SER A 239 -8.31 7.95 2.43
C SER A 239 -9.18 8.70 3.42
N THR A 240 -9.52 9.95 3.10
CA THR A 240 -10.41 10.79 3.91
C THR A 240 -11.83 10.87 3.35
N GLU A 241 -12.05 10.29 2.16
CA GLU A 241 -13.32 10.27 1.45
C GLU A 241 -13.60 8.88 0.84
N PRO A 242 -14.86 8.43 0.75
CA PRO A 242 -15.17 7.13 0.16
C PRO A 242 -14.72 7.03 -1.30
N ILE A 243 -14.04 5.92 -1.62
CA ILE A 243 -13.52 5.65 -2.97
C ILE A 243 -14.59 4.94 -3.79
N ARG A 244 -14.67 5.28 -5.08
CA ARG A 244 -15.55 4.60 -6.04
C ARG A 244 -14.69 4.00 -7.13
N ALA A 245 -14.94 2.74 -7.47
CA ALA A 245 -14.27 2.05 -8.55
C ALA A 245 -15.17 1.93 -9.79
N THR A 246 -14.57 2.07 -10.96
CA THR A 246 -15.17 1.76 -12.27
C THR A 246 -14.37 0.63 -12.89
N SER A 247 -15.06 -0.41 -13.37
CA SER A 247 -14.34 -1.58 -13.88
C SER A 247 -13.56 -1.27 -15.16
N GLY A 248 -12.30 -1.72 -15.20
CA GLY A 248 -11.46 -1.71 -16.40
C GLY A 248 -11.88 -2.77 -17.44
N ASN A 249 -12.85 -3.62 -17.11
CA ASN A 249 -13.34 -4.72 -17.95
C ASN A 249 -12.25 -5.72 -18.37
N LEU A 250 -11.20 -5.87 -17.56
CA LEU A 250 -10.16 -6.85 -17.79
C LEU A 250 -10.77 -8.26 -17.71
N THR A 251 -10.52 -9.07 -18.73
CA THR A 251 -11.01 -10.45 -18.79
C THR A 251 -9.84 -11.44 -18.88
N PRO A 252 -9.97 -12.64 -18.28
CA PRO A 252 -8.99 -13.71 -18.46
C PRO A 252 -8.82 -14.08 -19.94
N GLU A 253 -7.57 -14.23 -20.39
CA GLU A 253 -7.28 -14.62 -21.77
C GLU A 253 -7.54 -16.10 -22.00
N ILE A 254 -7.81 -16.47 -23.25
CA ILE A 254 -7.91 -17.87 -23.68
C ILE A 254 -6.85 -18.07 -24.76
N THR A 255 -6.02 -19.10 -24.59
CA THR A 255 -5.00 -19.44 -25.57
C THR A 255 -5.63 -19.94 -26.87
N ASN A 256 -4.94 -19.67 -27.98
CA ASN A 256 -5.25 -20.28 -29.28
C ASN A 256 -4.23 -21.38 -29.64
N LEU A 257 -3.31 -21.70 -28.73
CA LEU A 257 -2.34 -22.78 -28.93
C LEU A 257 -3.02 -24.13 -28.74
N VAL A 258 -2.85 -25.01 -29.70
CA VAL A 258 -3.41 -26.38 -29.67
C VAL A 258 -2.26 -27.34 -29.93
N SER A 259 -2.17 -28.40 -29.12
CA SER A 259 -1.18 -29.45 -29.35
C SER A 259 -1.53 -30.27 -30.59
N SER A 260 -0.52 -30.92 -31.17
CA SER A 260 -0.71 -31.83 -32.30
C SER A 260 0.32 -32.95 -32.27
N ALA A 261 0.21 -33.91 -33.20
CA ALA A 261 1.17 -35.00 -33.28
C ALA A 261 2.64 -34.53 -33.42
N ASN A 262 2.87 -33.29 -33.88
CA ASN A 262 4.21 -32.73 -34.07
C ASN A 262 4.44 -31.43 -33.27
N GLN A 263 3.56 -31.07 -32.34
CA GLN A 263 3.66 -29.84 -31.54
C GLN A 263 3.25 -30.10 -30.10
N VAL A 264 4.07 -29.63 -29.16
CA VAL A 264 3.78 -29.69 -27.72
C VAL A 264 3.37 -28.30 -27.22
N THR A 265 2.35 -28.24 -26.37
CA THR A 265 1.97 -27.02 -25.64
C THR A 265 2.57 -27.03 -24.24
N ILE A 266 3.20 -25.92 -23.86
CA ILE A 266 3.85 -25.76 -22.56
C ILE A 266 3.30 -24.49 -21.93
N ALA A 267 2.77 -24.58 -20.71
CA ALA A 267 2.40 -23.44 -19.90
C ALA A 267 3.41 -23.24 -18.77
N SER A 268 3.79 -21.98 -18.50
CA SER A 268 4.40 -21.58 -17.23
C SER A 268 3.30 -20.89 -16.43
N PHE A 269 3.05 -21.34 -15.21
CA PHE A 269 1.87 -20.92 -14.47
C PHE A 269 2.14 -20.79 -12.97
N ASN A 270 2.04 -19.57 -12.46
CA ASN A 270 2.15 -19.29 -11.03
C ASN A 270 0.83 -19.59 -10.34
N VAL A 271 0.88 -20.36 -9.25
CA VAL A 271 -0.30 -20.76 -8.47
C VAL A 271 -0.37 -20.08 -7.09
N GLU A 272 0.50 -19.10 -6.83
CA GLU A 272 0.47 -18.18 -5.68
C GLU A 272 0.53 -18.90 -4.33
N ASN A 273 1.65 -19.57 -4.05
CA ASN A 273 1.90 -20.32 -2.81
C ASN A 273 0.86 -21.42 -2.53
N LEU A 274 0.45 -22.16 -3.56
CA LEU A 274 -0.63 -23.16 -3.45
C LEU A 274 -0.27 -24.32 -2.51
N ASP A 275 -1.13 -24.64 -1.54
CA ASP A 275 -1.04 -25.84 -0.68
C ASP A 275 -2.41 -26.35 -0.18
N PRO A 276 -2.52 -27.61 0.27
CA PRO A 276 -3.78 -28.16 0.77
C PRO A 276 -4.03 -27.97 2.28
N ASN A 277 -3.12 -27.34 3.02
CA ASN A 277 -3.13 -27.25 4.48
C ASN A 277 -3.90 -26.03 5.02
N SER A 278 -5.18 -26.23 5.35
CA SER A 278 -6.02 -25.18 5.94
C SER A 278 -5.65 -24.72 7.38
N GLN A 279 -4.55 -25.22 7.96
CA GLN A 279 -4.13 -24.88 9.33
C GLN A 279 -2.90 -23.95 9.38
N ASP A 280 -2.52 -23.35 8.27
CA ASP A 280 -1.35 -22.46 8.21
C ASP A 280 -1.70 -20.96 8.12
N GLY A 281 -2.98 -20.64 7.98
CA GLY A 281 -3.48 -19.27 7.85
C GLY A 281 -3.97 -18.92 6.45
N ASP A 282 -3.85 -19.85 5.50
CA ASP A 282 -4.44 -19.80 4.16
C ASP A 282 -5.28 -21.10 3.93
N ASP A 283 -6.49 -21.00 3.39
CA ASP A 283 -7.34 -22.18 3.14
C ASP A 283 -7.68 -22.28 1.65
N ASP A 284 -6.66 -22.55 0.84
CA ASP A 284 -6.77 -22.65 -0.63
C ASP A 284 -7.86 -23.62 -1.11
N ILE A 285 -8.14 -24.67 -0.34
CA ILE A 285 -9.22 -25.62 -0.62
C ILE A 285 -10.58 -24.97 -0.32
N GLY A 286 -10.74 -24.41 0.88
CA GLY A 286 -11.97 -23.75 1.32
C GLY A 286 -12.33 -22.53 0.48
N ASP A 287 -11.32 -21.77 0.05
CA ASP A 287 -11.44 -20.60 -0.80
C ASP A 287 -11.64 -20.95 -2.29
N GLY A 288 -11.52 -22.24 -2.63
CA GLY A 288 -11.79 -22.76 -3.97
C GLY A 288 -10.69 -22.46 -4.99
N LYS A 289 -9.49 -22.09 -4.56
CA LYS A 289 -8.34 -21.75 -5.41
C LYS A 289 -7.92 -22.92 -6.30
N PHE A 290 -7.87 -24.14 -5.77
CA PHE A 290 -7.63 -25.35 -6.58
C PHE A 290 -8.64 -25.52 -7.72
N ASN A 291 -9.93 -25.25 -7.46
CA ASN A 291 -10.98 -25.34 -8.48
C ASN A 291 -10.85 -24.20 -9.51
N ALA A 292 -10.49 -23.00 -9.07
CA ALA A 292 -10.26 -21.86 -9.95
C ALA A 292 -9.07 -22.10 -10.89
N ILE A 293 -7.95 -22.60 -10.35
CA ILE A 293 -6.77 -22.98 -11.15
C ILE A 293 -7.12 -24.12 -12.12
N ALA A 294 -7.80 -25.17 -11.67
CA ALA A 294 -8.24 -26.26 -12.54
C ALA A 294 -9.10 -25.76 -13.70
N PHE A 295 -10.04 -24.85 -13.41
CA PHE A 295 -10.86 -24.20 -14.42
C PHE A 295 -10.02 -23.43 -15.44
N GLN A 296 -9.02 -22.65 -14.99
CA GLN A 296 -8.12 -21.90 -15.86
C GLN A 296 -7.25 -22.82 -16.72
N VAL A 297 -6.70 -23.89 -16.15
CA VAL A 297 -5.93 -24.90 -16.89
C VAL A 297 -6.75 -25.50 -18.04
N ILE A 298 -8.02 -25.78 -17.81
CA ILE A 298 -8.88 -26.43 -18.80
C ILE A 298 -9.43 -25.44 -19.82
N ASN A 299 -9.98 -24.31 -19.36
CA ASN A 299 -10.75 -23.41 -20.21
C ASN A 299 -9.92 -22.27 -20.80
N ASN A 300 -8.94 -21.75 -20.05
CA ASN A 300 -8.09 -20.64 -20.48
C ASN A 300 -6.81 -21.14 -21.16
N LEU A 301 -6.15 -22.14 -20.59
CA LEU A 301 -4.91 -22.73 -21.14
C LEU A 301 -5.15 -23.92 -22.09
N GLN A 302 -6.41 -24.38 -22.23
CA GLN A 302 -6.80 -25.48 -23.11
C GLN A 302 -6.05 -26.80 -22.85
N SER A 303 -5.78 -27.13 -21.57
CA SER A 303 -5.13 -28.37 -21.14
C SER A 303 -3.77 -28.60 -21.83
N PRO A 304 -2.76 -27.77 -21.55
CA PRO A 304 -1.45 -27.87 -22.20
C PRO A 304 -0.77 -29.22 -21.89
N ASP A 305 0.06 -29.74 -22.79
CA ASP A 305 0.72 -31.04 -22.59
C ASP A 305 1.66 -31.04 -21.37
N ILE A 306 2.30 -29.89 -21.09
CA ILE A 306 3.20 -29.69 -19.94
C ILE A 306 2.82 -28.39 -19.22
N ILE A 307 2.76 -28.46 -17.88
CA ILE A 307 2.59 -27.29 -17.02
C ILE A 307 3.82 -27.18 -16.12
N ALA A 308 4.57 -26.10 -16.26
CA ALA A 308 5.62 -25.70 -15.34
C ALA A 308 5.00 -24.78 -14.27
N LEU A 309 4.73 -25.35 -13.09
CA LEU A 309 4.14 -24.61 -11.98
C LEU A 309 5.20 -23.80 -11.21
N GLN A 310 4.82 -22.62 -10.76
CA GLN A 310 5.60 -21.75 -9.89
C GLN A 310 4.84 -21.52 -8.58
N GLU A 311 5.57 -21.32 -7.49
CA GLU A 311 4.99 -21.13 -6.14
C GLU A 311 4.05 -22.26 -5.72
N VAL A 312 4.47 -23.50 -5.95
CA VAL A 312 3.86 -24.67 -5.29
C VAL A 312 4.53 -24.81 -3.93
N GLN A 313 3.73 -24.84 -2.87
CA GLN A 313 4.20 -25.05 -1.51
C GLN A 313 4.19 -26.53 -1.13
N ASP A 314 4.87 -26.84 -0.04
CA ASP A 314 4.89 -28.17 0.56
C ASP A 314 3.50 -28.56 1.08
N ASN A 315 3.28 -29.84 1.39
CA ASN A 315 1.98 -30.35 1.87
C ASN A 315 1.47 -29.63 3.13
N ASN A 316 2.38 -29.02 3.88
CA ASN A 316 2.14 -28.30 5.13
C ASN A 316 2.13 -26.77 4.95
N GLY A 317 2.10 -26.26 3.72
CA GLY A 317 2.03 -24.83 3.42
C GLY A 317 3.20 -24.07 4.04
N THR A 318 2.90 -22.97 4.72
CA THR A 318 3.89 -22.07 5.32
C THR A 318 4.62 -22.60 6.57
N ILE A 319 4.28 -23.81 7.06
CA ILE A 319 4.88 -24.37 8.29
C ILE A 319 6.30 -24.88 8.03
N ASP A 320 7.32 -24.14 8.47
CA ASP A 320 8.72 -24.60 8.42
C ASP A 320 9.03 -25.65 9.51
N ASN A 321 8.99 -26.93 9.12
CA ASN A 321 9.39 -28.07 9.96
C ASN A 321 10.48 -28.93 9.29
N GLY A 322 11.08 -28.44 8.20
CA GLY A 322 12.09 -29.14 7.40
C GLY A 322 11.56 -30.23 6.46
N ASN A 323 10.25 -30.46 6.38
CA ASN A 323 9.63 -31.29 5.35
C ASN A 323 9.40 -30.46 4.08
N VAL A 324 9.83 -30.99 2.94
CA VAL A 324 9.77 -30.33 1.61
C VAL A 324 8.97 -31.14 0.58
N ASP A 325 8.07 -32.01 1.05
CA ASP A 325 7.24 -32.86 0.20
C ASP A 325 5.97 -32.09 -0.21
N ALA A 326 5.76 -31.92 -1.52
CA ALA A 326 4.59 -31.26 -2.11
C ALA A 326 3.65 -32.23 -2.84
N ARG A 327 3.79 -33.55 -2.61
CA ARG A 327 2.97 -34.58 -3.28
C ARG A 327 1.47 -34.37 -3.13
N GLU A 328 1.00 -34.04 -1.93
CA GLU A 328 -0.42 -33.83 -1.66
C GLU A 328 -0.93 -32.56 -2.36
N THR A 329 -0.11 -31.51 -2.44
CA THR A 329 -0.41 -30.31 -3.23
C THR A 329 -0.63 -30.66 -4.70
N TYR A 330 0.31 -31.39 -5.32
CA TYR A 330 0.18 -31.82 -6.71
C TYR A 330 -1.03 -32.75 -6.93
N GLU A 331 -1.21 -33.76 -6.07
CA GLU A 331 -2.33 -34.70 -6.18
C GLU A 331 -3.68 -33.99 -6.05
N THR A 332 -3.79 -33.01 -5.14
CA THR A 332 -5.01 -32.22 -4.96
C THR A 332 -5.34 -31.41 -6.22
N LEU A 333 -4.34 -30.74 -6.81
CA LEU A 333 -4.52 -30.01 -8.06
C LEU A 333 -4.89 -30.91 -9.24
N ILE A 334 -4.20 -32.05 -9.40
CA ILE A 334 -4.50 -33.03 -10.45
C ILE A 334 -5.92 -33.56 -10.30
N ASN A 335 -6.35 -33.87 -9.08
CA ASN A 335 -7.71 -34.32 -8.79
C ASN A 335 -8.75 -33.25 -9.16
N ALA A 336 -8.50 -31.98 -8.85
CA ALA A 336 -9.37 -30.86 -9.22
C ALA A 336 -9.49 -30.70 -10.75
N ILE A 337 -8.39 -30.84 -11.47
CA ILE A 337 -8.36 -30.83 -12.95
C ILE A 337 -9.21 -31.97 -13.50
N VAL A 338 -9.00 -33.20 -13.03
CA VAL A 338 -9.77 -34.37 -13.48
C VAL A 338 -11.26 -34.21 -13.15
N ALA A 339 -11.59 -33.73 -11.95
CA ALA A 339 -12.98 -33.50 -11.54
C ALA A 339 -13.68 -32.43 -12.41
N THR A 340 -12.93 -31.47 -12.93
CA THR A 340 -13.43 -30.43 -13.85
C THR A 340 -13.50 -30.92 -15.31
N GLY A 341 -13.07 -32.15 -15.59
CA GLY A 341 -13.12 -32.78 -16.91
C GLY A 341 -11.82 -32.68 -17.72
N GLY A 342 -10.73 -32.26 -17.08
CA GLY A 342 -9.39 -32.20 -17.69
C GLY A 342 -8.66 -33.55 -17.69
N PRO A 343 -7.45 -33.60 -18.28
CA PRO A 343 -6.63 -34.79 -18.28
C PRO A 343 -6.03 -35.08 -16.90
N GLN A 344 -5.62 -36.34 -16.69
CA GLN A 344 -4.81 -36.70 -15.53
C GLN A 344 -3.33 -36.43 -15.84
N TYR A 345 -2.78 -35.37 -15.25
CA TYR A 345 -1.35 -35.08 -15.32
C TYR A 345 -0.54 -36.03 -14.41
N SER A 346 0.76 -36.10 -14.69
CA SER A 346 1.75 -36.72 -13.80
C SER A 346 2.80 -35.67 -13.46
N PHE A 347 3.36 -35.75 -12.26
CA PHE A 347 4.47 -34.91 -11.78
C PHE A 347 5.69 -35.79 -11.49
N PHE A 348 6.88 -35.20 -11.44
CA PHE A 348 8.15 -35.92 -11.29
C PHE A 348 9.12 -35.17 -10.38
#